data_AF-X1L7B0-F1
#
_entry.id   AF-X1L7B0-F1
#
_cell.length_a   1.000
_cell.length_b   1.000
_cell.length_c   1.000
_cell.angle_alpha   90.00
_cell.angle_beta   90.00
_cell.angle_gamma   90.00
#
_symmetry.space_group_name_H-M   'P 1'
#
loop_
_entity.id
_entity.type
_entity.pdbx_description
1 polymer ?
#
loop_
_entity_poly.entity_id
_entity_poly.type
_entity_poly.pdbx_seq_one_letter_code
_entity_poly.pdbx_strand_id
1 'polypeptide(L)'
;MLFTFCFLLVFGCSDFFQTTYAPFDTRSVDDPVSEAIRIIQQALADENPLIRANAIEVIAATKQTRLMPKVKRLLKDEFVPVGFAAALAIGDLEYSLAKSSVEKLLKDENENIR
;
A
#
# COMPACT_ATOMS: atom_id res chain seq x y z
N MET A 1 -68.55 32.32 21.93
CA MET A 1 -68.10 33.68 22.26
C MET A 1 -66.68 33.60 22.79
N LEU A 2 -65.75 34.34 22.17
CA LEU A 2 -64.43 34.76 22.69
C LEU A 2 -63.42 33.62 22.98
N PHE A 3 -62.12 33.71 22.74
CA PHE A 3 -61.24 34.72 22.18
C PHE A 3 -59.93 33.98 21.82
N THR A 4 -59.40 34.32 20.66
CA THR A 4 -57.98 34.45 20.30
C THR A 4 -56.89 34.22 21.37
N PHE A 5 -55.76 33.71 20.86
CA PHE A 5 -54.38 33.94 21.29
C PHE A 5 -53.76 32.97 22.32
N CYS A 6 -53.08 31.94 21.81
CA CYS A 6 -51.69 31.70 22.21
C CYS A 6 -50.98 30.93 21.10
N PHE A 7 -50.46 31.69 20.13
CA PHE A 7 -49.34 31.29 19.29
C PHE A 7 -48.18 30.89 20.22
N LEU A 8 -47.42 29.88 19.79
CA LEU A 8 -46.11 29.41 20.28
C LEU A 8 -46.15 27.99 20.87
N LEU A 9 -45.30 27.14 20.26
CA LEU A 9 -44.64 25.95 20.83
C LEU A 9 -44.95 24.55 20.28
N VAL A 10 -45.40 24.36 19.03
CA VAL A 10 -45.20 23.04 18.38
C VAL A 10 -45.02 23.15 16.86
N PHE A 11 -43.93 23.75 16.42
CA PHE A 11 -43.35 23.44 15.10
C PHE A 11 -41.93 22.94 15.32
N GLY A 12 -41.81 21.63 15.55
CA GLY A 12 -40.54 20.93 15.70
C GLY A 12 -40.49 19.76 14.72
N CYS A 13 -39.76 19.96 13.64
CA CYS A 13 -39.22 18.97 12.70
C CYS A 13 -40.21 18.20 11.82
N SER A 14 -40.61 18.83 10.73
CA SER A 14 -40.64 18.18 9.41
C SER A 14 -39.92 19.11 8.43
N ASP A 15 -39.22 18.53 7.45
CA ASP A 15 -38.35 19.16 6.43
C ASP A 15 -36.87 19.23 6.86
N PHE A 16 -35.89 18.70 6.13
CA PHE A 16 -35.82 18.43 4.69
C PHE A 16 -34.67 17.44 4.45
N PHE A 17 -34.99 16.29 3.84
CA PHE A 17 -34.00 15.48 3.13
C PHE A 17 -33.50 16.31 1.94
N GLN A 18 -32.35 16.97 2.08
CA GLN A 18 -31.45 17.37 0.98
C GLN A 18 -30.34 18.25 1.56
N THR A 19 -29.29 17.61 2.06
CA THR A 19 -27.95 18.17 1.88
C THR A 19 -27.28 17.35 0.81
N THR A 20 -27.10 18.01 -0.32
CA THR A 20 -26.29 17.62 -1.46
C THR A 20 -24.98 16.99 -0.99
N TYR A 21 -24.77 15.72 -1.32
CA TYR A 21 -23.44 15.14 -1.38
C TYR A 21 -22.67 15.87 -2.49
N ALA A 22 -22.04 17.00 -2.14
CA ALA A 22 -20.84 17.39 -2.85
C ALA A 22 -19.83 16.26 -2.61
N PRO A 23 -19.14 15.74 -3.65
CA PRO A 23 -18.09 14.76 -3.42
C PRO A 23 -17.06 15.43 -2.53
N PHE A 24 -16.92 14.94 -1.30
CA PHE A 24 -15.82 15.35 -0.43
C PHE A 24 -14.57 14.78 -1.09
N ASP A 25 -13.97 15.63 -1.92
CA ASP A 25 -12.69 15.45 -2.57
C ASP A 25 -11.64 15.32 -1.47
N THR A 26 -11.41 14.09 -0.98
CA THR A 26 -10.27 13.77 -0.14
C THR A 26 -9.01 13.73 -0.98
N ARG A 27 -8.65 14.86 -1.59
CA ARG A 27 -7.25 15.20 -1.83
C ARG A 27 -6.63 15.60 -0.49
N SER A 28 -6.65 14.70 0.49
CA SER A 28 -5.86 14.86 1.71
C SER A 28 -4.44 14.44 1.36
N VAL A 29 -3.60 15.43 1.06
CA VAL A 29 -2.15 15.24 0.85
C VAL A 29 -1.42 15.00 2.20
N ASP A 30 -2.14 14.75 3.30
CA ASP A 30 -1.59 14.78 4.67
C ASP A 30 -1.54 13.40 5.37
N ASP A 31 -1.48 12.28 4.65
CA ASP A 31 -1.13 10.97 5.25
C ASP A 31 0.31 10.57 4.93
N PRO A 32 1.26 10.79 5.87
CA PRO A 32 2.65 10.40 5.70
C PRO A 32 2.85 8.91 5.41
N VAL A 33 1.96 8.04 5.89
CA VAL A 33 2.09 6.59 5.68
C VAL A 33 1.74 6.22 4.25
N SER A 34 0.62 6.73 3.73
CA SER A 34 0.25 6.54 2.32
C SER A 34 1.31 7.09 1.38
N GLU A 35 1.87 8.26 1.70
CA GLU A 35 2.93 8.87 0.90
C GLU A 35 4.22 8.05 0.94
N ALA A 36 4.66 7.60 2.11
CA ALA A 36 5.83 6.72 2.23
C ALA A 36 5.67 5.44 1.40
N ILE A 37 4.46 4.89 1.36
CA ILE A 37 4.17 3.67 0.62
C ILE A 37 4.15 3.92 -0.87
N ARG A 38 3.65 5.08 -1.31
CA ARG A 38 3.75 5.53 -2.69
C ARG A 38 5.23 5.66 -3.11
N ILE A 39 6.06 6.27 -2.28
CA ILE A 39 7.51 6.43 -2.51
C ILE A 39 8.19 5.06 -2.61
N ILE A 40 7.95 4.14 -1.68
CA ILE A 40 8.52 2.79 -1.72
C ILE A 40 8.08 2.04 -2.99
N GLN A 41 6.81 2.18 -3.37
CA GLN A 41 6.29 1.55 -4.58
C GLN A 41 6.91 2.08 -5.87
N GLN A 42 7.29 3.36 -5.91
CA GLN A 42 8.03 3.97 -7.01
C GLN A 42 9.49 3.50 -7.00
N ALA A 43 10.13 3.48 -5.82
CA ALA A 43 11.50 3.03 -5.65
C ALA A 43 11.72 1.57 -6.07
N LEU A 44 10.74 0.68 -5.86
CA LEU A 44 10.77 -0.70 -6.37
C LEU A 44 10.79 -0.82 -7.91
N ALA A 45 10.45 0.26 -8.62
CA ALA A 45 10.43 0.33 -10.09
C ALA A 45 11.45 1.35 -10.63
N ASP A 46 12.35 1.83 -9.79
CA ASP A 46 13.37 2.81 -10.18
C ASP A 46 14.38 2.20 -11.16
N GLU A 47 14.88 3.02 -12.09
CA GLU A 47 15.89 2.61 -13.06
C GLU A 47 17.21 2.23 -12.36
N ASN A 48 17.54 2.90 -11.26
CA ASN A 48 18.73 2.61 -10.49
C ASN A 48 18.53 1.35 -9.62
N PRO A 49 19.31 0.27 -9.84
CA PRO A 49 19.16 -0.97 -9.09
C PRO A 49 19.43 -0.80 -7.59
N LEU A 50 20.28 0.15 -7.19
CA LEU A 50 20.51 0.43 -5.76
C LEU A 50 19.26 0.98 -5.08
N ILE A 51 18.47 1.80 -5.78
CA ILE A 51 17.20 2.33 -5.24
C ILE A 51 16.19 1.18 -5.07
N ARG A 52 16.12 0.26 -6.04
CA ARG A 52 15.27 -0.94 -5.93
C ARG A 52 15.66 -1.82 -4.74
N ALA A 53 16.95 -2.12 -4.58
CA ALA A 53 17.45 -2.88 -3.44
C ALA A 53 17.12 -2.20 -2.10
N ASN A 54 17.37 -0.90 -1.98
CA ASN A 54 17.03 -0.14 -0.78
C ASN A 54 15.52 -0.16 -0.47
N ALA A 55 14.67 -0.12 -1.49
CA ALA A 55 13.22 -0.23 -1.30
C ALA A 55 12.81 -1.59 -0.74
N ILE A 56 13.46 -2.68 -1.17
CA ILE A 56 13.25 -4.02 -0.64
C ILE A 56 13.67 -4.09 0.83
N GLU A 57 14.85 -3.55 1.17
CA GLU A 57 15.36 -3.51 2.55
C GLU A 57 14.41 -2.75 3.48
N VAL A 58 13.89 -1.61 3.03
CA VAL A 58 12.87 -0.86 3.79
C VAL A 58 11.62 -1.71 4.01
N ILE A 59 11.15 -2.44 3.00
CA ILE A 59 9.97 -3.33 3.12
C ILE A 59 10.22 -4.44 4.15
N ALA A 60 11.40 -5.06 4.14
CA ALA A 60 11.78 -6.11 5.09
C ALA A 60 11.87 -5.54 6.52
N ALA A 61 12.65 -4.47 6.70
CA ALA A 61 12.87 -3.84 8.01
C ALA A 61 11.58 -3.30 8.64
N THR A 62 10.65 -2.80 7.83
CA THR A 62 9.36 -2.28 8.30
C THR A 62 8.21 -3.30 8.21
N LYS A 63 8.51 -4.54 7.83
CA LYS A 63 7.57 -5.67 7.73
C LYS A 63 6.33 -5.36 6.88
N GLN A 64 6.51 -4.65 5.76
CA GLN A 64 5.41 -4.25 4.86
C GLN A 64 4.99 -5.40 3.95
N THR A 65 4.45 -6.46 4.54
CA THR A 65 4.08 -7.71 3.85
C THR A 65 3.15 -7.49 2.66
N ARG A 66 2.30 -6.45 2.69
CA ARG A 66 1.43 -6.07 1.57
C ARG A 66 2.18 -5.70 0.27
N LEU A 67 3.45 -5.33 0.36
CA LEU A 67 4.30 -4.99 -0.78
C LEU A 67 5.10 -6.19 -1.31
N MET A 68 5.08 -7.33 -0.61
CA MET A 68 5.79 -8.54 -1.00
C MET A 68 5.40 -9.12 -2.37
N PRO A 69 4.18 -8.93 -2.90
CA PRO A 69 3.89 -9.28 -4.30
C PRO A 69 4.77 -8.55 -5.31
N LYS A 70 5.23 -7.32 -5.00
CA LYS A 70 6.19 -6.58 -5.84
C LYS A 70 7.61 -7.10 -5.63
N VAL A 71 8.04 -7.27 -4.38
CA VAL A 71 9.37 -7.83 -4.03
C VAL A 71 9.59 -9.19 -4.68
N LYS A 72 8.59 -10.08 -4.65
CA LYS A 72 8.63 -11.38 -5.33
C LYS A 72 8.90 -11.30 -6.83
N ARG A 73 8.50 -10.23 -7.53
CA ARG A 73 8.84 -10.06 -8.95
C ARG A 73 10.30 -9.71 -9.17
N LEU A 74 10.91 -9.01 -8.20
CA LEU A 74 12.31 -8.62 -8.22
C LEU A 74 13.27 -9.78 -7.92
N LEU A 75 12.76 -10.96 -7.56
CA LEU A 75 13.55 -12.21 -7.56
C LEU A 75 14.26 -12.50 -8.89
N LYS A 76 13.74 -11.96 -9.99
CA LYS A 76 14.29 -12.09 -11.35
C LYS A 76 14.84 -10.77 -11.89
N ASP A 77 15.18 -9.85 -11.00
CA ASP A 77 15.80 -8.60 -11.40
C ASP A 77 17.11 -8.87 -12.16
N GLU A 78 17.39 -8.07 -13.18
CA GLU A 78 18.59 -8.21 -14.00
C GLU A 78 19.87 -7.95 -13.19
N PHE A 79 19.77 -7.18 -12.12
CA PHE A 79 20.89 -6.88 -11.23
C PHE A 79 20.89 -7.84 -10.05
N VAL A 80 21.89 -8.72 -9.99
CA VAL A 80 22.01 -9.79 -8.99
C VAL A 80 21.79 -9.32 -7.55
N PRO A 81 22.37 -8.19 -7.07
CA PRO A 81 22.09 -7.67 -5.74
C PRO A 81 20.61 -7.38 -5.44
N VAL A 82 19.80 -6.97 -6.42
CA VAL A 82 18.36 -6.74 -6.22
C VAL A 82 17.62 -8.06 -6.06
N GLY A 83 17.95 -9.06 -6.88
CA GLY A 83 17.41 -10.42 -6.74
C GLY A 83 17.75 -11.05 -5.39
N PHE A 84 19.00 -10.87 -4.94
CA PHE A 84 19.46 -11.32 -3.62
C PHE A 84 18.69 -10.65 -2.49
N ALA A 85 18.55 -9.32 -2.51
CA ALA A 85 17.75 -8.59 -1.53
C ALA A 85 16.29 -9.07 -1.49
N ALA A 86 15.69 -9.34 -2.67
CA ALA A 86 14.34 -9.88 -2.75
C ALA A 86 14.22 -11.27 -2.11
N ALA A 87 15.19 -12.15 -2.35
CA ALA A 87 15.23 -13.48 -1.74
C ALA A 87 15.40 -13.41 -0.22
N LEU A 88 16.28 -12.53 0.27
CA LEU A 88 16.50 -12.29 1.69
C LEU A 88 15.22 -11.80 2.37
N ALA A 89 14.58 -10.75 1.83
CA ALA A 89 13.32 -10.22 2.36
C ALA A 89 12.18 -11.26 2.37
N ILE A 90 12.14 -12.17 1.38
CA ILE A 90 11.18 -13.28 1.36
C ILE A 90 11.43 -14.26 2.50
N GLY A 91 12.70 -14.59 2.77
CA GLY A 91 13.09 -15.44 3.90
C GLY A 91 12.77 -14.78 5.24
N ASP A 92 13.22 -13.54 5.43
CA ASP A 92 13.08 -12.78 6.68
C ASP A 92 11.62 -12.53 7.08
N LEU A 93 10.74 -12.34 6.09
CA LEU A 93 9.31 -12.13 6.31
C LEU A 93 8.49 -13.43 6.17
N GLU A 94 9.14 -14.57 6.03
CA GLU A 94 8.51 -15.89 5.88
C GLU A 94 7.39 -15.91 4.82
N TYR A 95 7.61 -15.23 3.69
CA TYR A 95 6.58 -14.99 2.68
C TYR A 95 6.31 -16.23 1.82
N SER A 96 5.52 -17.15 2.37
CA SER A 96 5.23 -18.48 1.81
C SER A 96 4.64 -18.47 0.39
N LEU A 97 3.96 -17.39 -0.01
CA LEU A 97 3.42 -17.22 -1.37
C LEU A 97 4.51 -17.08 -2.46
N ALA A 98 5.78 -16.95 -2.07
CA ALA A 98 6.93 -17.00 -2.97
C ALA A 98 7.62 -18.37 -3.03
N LYS A 99 7.19 -19.38 -2.25
CA LYS A 99 7.85 -20.70 -2.17
C LYS A 99 8.16 -21.29 -3.55
N SER A 100 7.16 -21.38 -4.42
CA SER A 100 7.34 -21.94 -5.78
C SER A 100 8.22 -21.09 -6.70
N SER A 101 8.38 -19.80 -6.40
CA SER A 101 9.30 -18.91 -7.13
C SER A 101 10.75 -19.15 -6.67
N VAL A 102 10.96 -19.25 -5.36
CA VAL A 102 12.28 -19.56 -4.78
C VAL A 102 12.74 -20.98 -5.17
N GLU A 103 11.87 -21.99 -5.09
CA GLU A 103 12.19 -23.36 -5.52
C GLU A 103 12.63 -23.46 -6.98
N LYS A 104 12.17 -22.55 -7.84
CA LYS A 104 12.61 -22.47 -9.24
C LYS A 104 13.99 -21.83 -9.37
N LEU A 105 14.27 -20.78 -8.60
CA LEU A 105 15.59 -20.15 -8.58
C LEU A 105 16.67 -21.09 -8.07
N LEU A 106 16.40 -21.87 -7.03
CA LEU A 106 17.33 -22.89 -6.49
C LEU A 106 17.66 -24.01 -7.50
N LYS A 107 16.95 -24.09 -8.63
CA LYS A 107 17.19 -25.04 -9.71
C LYS A 107 17.80 -24.38 -10.95
N ASP A 108 18.12 -23.09 -10.88
CA ASP A 108 18.71 -22.36 -11.99
C ASP A 108 20.14 -22.87 -12.26
N GLU A 109 20.51 -22.93 -13.52
CA GLU A 109 21.85 -23.35 -13.93
C GLU A 109 22.89 -22.28 -13.62
N ASN A 110 22.47 -21.00 -13.63
CA ASN A 110 23.33 -19.88 -13.28
C ASN A 110 23.56 -19.84 -11.77
N GLU A 111 24.81 -20.05 -11.35
CA GLU A 111 25.20 -20.07 -9.94
C GLU A 111 25.02 -18.74 -9.23
N ASN A 112 24.96 -17.63 -9.97
CA ASN A 112 24.66 -16.31 -9.38
C ASN A 112 23.17 -16.12 -9.07
N ILE A 113 22.31 -17.01 -9.58
CA ILE A 113 20.85 -16.99 -9.38
C ILE A 113 20.42 -18.10 -8.41
N ARG A 114 21.10 -19.25 -8.46
CA ARG A 114 20.86 -20.43 -7.64
C ARG A 114 21.24 -20.22 -6.17
#